data_AF-A0A7K4HJG5-F1
#
_entry.id   AF-A0A7K4HJG5-F1
#
_cell.length_a   1.000
_cell.length_b   1.000
_cell.length_c   1.000
_cell.angle_alpha   90.00
_cell.angle_beta   90.00
_cell.angle_gamma   90.00
#
_symmetry.space_group_name_H-M   'P 1'
#
loop_
_entity.id
_entity.type
_entity.pdbx_description
1 polymer ?
#
loop_
_entity_poly.entity_id
_entity_poly.type
_entity_poly.pdbx_seq_one_letter_code
_entity_poly.pdbx_strand_id
1 'polypeptide(L)'
;MTTSEIKLSKLLENGIEFSCQMCGECCRGFNEGEVYLYQEDIERLMKSLNLTKKSDLKKFAEKYLKVVNDSFFWKEPGAERGKTYRFKNVGFKFTGEDEYCQFLQENRCTVHEVRPF
;
A
#
# COMPACT_ATOMS: atom_id res chain seq x y z
N MET A 1 21.86 -2.02 34.50
CA MET A 1 21.15 -1.27 33.44
C MET A 1 19.67 -1.32 33.77
N THR A 2 19.06 -0.19 34.12
CA THR A 2 17.62 -0.09 34.38
C THR A 2 16.88 -0.24 33.05
N THR A 3 16.34 -1.43 32.79
CA THR A 3 15.37 -1.66 31.71
C THR A 3 14.08 -0.94 32.08
N SER A 4 13.88 0.25 31.53
CA SER A 4 12.58 0.92 31.58
C SER A 4 11.59 0.09 30.77
N GLU A 5 10.54 -0.41 31.42
CA GLU A 5 9.43 -1.07 30.72
C GLU A 5 8.72 -0.05 29.82
N ILE A 6 8.75 -0.29 28.50
CA ILE A 6 7.95 0.45 27.55
C ILE A 6 6.53 -0.12 27.62
N LYS A 7 5.59 0.66 28.18
CA LYS A 7 4.18 0.29 28.21
C LYS A 7 3.45 0.94 27.03
N LEU A 8 2.95 0.13 26.11
CA LEU A 8 2.09 0.60 25.02
C LEU A 8 0.80 1.18 25.62
N SER A 9 0.28 2.26 25.01
CA SER A 9 -1.03 2.77 25.36
C SER A 9 -2.13 1.82 24.87
N LYS A 10 -3.28 1.79 25.54
CA LYS A 10 -4.44 0.98 25.12
C LYS A 10 -4.83 1.18 23.66
N LEU A 11 -4.63 2.39 23.14
CA LEU A 11 -4.91 2.73 21.75
C LEU A 11 -4.04 1.94 20.75
N LEU A 12 -2.80 1.61 21.13
CA LEU A 12 -1.84 0.93 20.26
C LEU A 12 -1.79 -0.59 20.51
N GLU A 13 -2.55 -1.10 21.49
CA GLU A 13 -2.54 -2.53 21.85
C GLU A 13 -2.91 -3.44 20.67
N ASN A 14 -3.81 -2.98 19.78
CA ASN A 14 -4.26 -3.73 18.61
C ASN A 14 -3.74 -3.15 17.28
N GLY A 15 -2.78 -2.23 17.33
CA GLY A 15 -2.33 -1.47 16.16
C GLY A 15 -3.31 -0.34 15.77
N ILE A 16 -2.96 0.36 14.69
CA ILE A 16 -3.78 1.42 14.08
C ILE A 16 -4.28 0.89 12.74
N GLU A 17 -5.59 0.89 12.54
CA GLU A 17 -6.18 0.60 11.24
C GLU A 17 -6.19 1.84 10.35
N PHE A 18 -5.92 1.64 9.06
CA PHE A 18 -6.05 2.72 8.10
C PHE A 18 -7.54 2.98 7.79
N SER A 19 -7.94 4.25 7.83
CA SER A 19 -9.28 4.69 7.42
C SER A 19 -9.16 5.88 6.49
N CYS A 20 -9.57 5.72 5.22
CA CYS A 20 -9.50 6.78 4.23
C CYS A 20 -10.46 7.93 4.59
N GLN A 21 -9.90 9.12 4.83
CA GLN A 21 -10.65 10.35 5.13
C GLN A 21 -11.03 11.15 3.87
N MET A 22 -10.77 10.60 2.68
CA MET A 22 -10.92 11.30 1.39
C MET A 22 -10.16 12.64 1.32
N CYS A 23 -9.02 12.73 2.01
CA CYS A 23 -8.17 13.93 2.03
C CYS A 23 -7.19 13.99 0.85
N GLY A 24 -6.89 12.86 0.20
CA GLY A 24 -5.93 12.77 -0.89
C GLY A 24 -4.46 12.65 -0.46
N GLU A 25 -4.15 12.79 0.83
CA GLU A 25 -2.78 12.76 1.36
C GLU A 25 -2.12 11.38 1.22
N CYS A 26 -2.86 10.29 1.45
CA CYS A 26 -2.35 8.93 1.21
C CYS A 26 -2.01 8.63 -0.27
N CYS A 27 -2.46 9.50 -1.18
CA CYS A 27 -2.18 9.43 -2.61
C CYS A 27 -1.03 10.36 -3.03
N ARG A 28 -0.25 10.88 -2.06
CA ARG A 28 0.94 11.71 -2.27
C ARG A 28 2.11 11.17 -1.45
N GLY A 29 3.33 11.45 -1.91
CA GLY A 29 4.57 11.18 -1.18
C GLY A 29 5.06 9.73 -1.26
N PHE A 30 6.34 9.53 -1.58
CA PHE A 30 6.93 8.19 -1.63
C PHE A 30 7.11 7.53 -0.25
N ASN A 31 7.09 8.31 0.84
CA ASN A 31 7.40 7.85 2.19
C ASN A 31 6.20 7.84 3.15
N GLU A 32 5.00 8.18 2.66
CA GLU A 32 3.76 8.26 3.46
C GLU A 32 3.07 6.89 3.62
N GLY A 33 3.49 5.89 2.84
CA GLY A 33 2.97 4.53 2.89
C GLY A 33 2.95 3.84 1.52
N GLU A 34 2.69 2.53 1.54
CA GLU A 34 2.57 1.73 0.33
C GLU A 34 1.14 1.21 0.17
N VAL A 35 0.54 1.48 -1.00
CA VAL A 35 -0.75 0.87 -1.37
C VAL A 35 -0.45 -0.37 -2.20
N TYR A 36 -0.37 -1.52 -1.52
CA TYR A 36 -0.14 -2.81 -2.17
C TYR A 36 -1.35 -3.25 -2.99
N LEU A 37 -1.07 -3.87 -4.13
CA LEU A 37 -2.08 -4.36 -5.07
C LEU A 37 -1.90 -5.85 -5.29
N TYR A 38 -3.01 -6.58 -5.16
CA TYR A 38 -3.07 -7.99 -5.52
C TYR A 38 -3.54 -8.17 -6.96
N GLN A 39 -3.46 -9.41 -7.46
CA GLN A 39 -3.85 -9.72 -8.83
C GLN A 39 -5.31 -9.31 -9.10
N GLU A 40 -6.20 -9.57 -8.15
CA GLU A 40 -7.63 -9.24 -8.23
C GLU A 40 -7.86 -7.73 -8.30
N ASP A 41 -7.03 -6.94 -7.60
CA ASP A 41 -7.09 -5.47 -7.68
C ASP A 41 -6.73 -5.01 -9.08
N ILE A 42 -5.64 -5.54 -9.64
CA ILE A 42 -5.17 -5.20 -10.99
C ILE A 42 -6.24 -5.55 -12.03
N GLU A 43 -6.87 -6.71 -11.92
CA GLU A 43 -7.93 -7.14 -12.82
C GLU A 43 -9.15 -6.20 -12.76
N ARG A 44 -9.57 -5.78 -11.55
CA ARG A 44 -10.67 -4.82 -11.37
C ARG A 44 -10.33 -3.44 -11.96
N LEU A 45 -9.11 -2.96 -11.73
CA LEU A 45 -8.62 -1.68 -12.25
C LEU A 45 -8.50 -1.68 -13.78
N MET A 46 -7.97 -2.76 -14.36
CA MET A 46 -7.89 -2.88 -15.81
C MET A 46 -9.28 -2.88 -16.44
N LYS A 47 -10.25 -3.58 -15.84
CA LYS A 47 -11.64 -3.59 -16.30
C LYS A 47 -12.27 -2.21 -16.25
N SER A 48 -12.06 -1.43 -15.18
CA SER A 48 -12.61 -0.07 -15.07
C SER A 48 -12.00 0.90 -16.08
N LEU A 49 -10.76 0.66 -16.50
CA LEU A 49 -10.06 1.40 -17.55
C LEU A 49 -10.33 0.89 -18.98
N ASN A 50 -11.23 -0.10 -19.14
CA ASN A 50 -11.53 -0.77 -20.41
C ASN A 50 -10.30 -1.41 -21.08
N LEU A 51 -9.33 -1.86 -20.28
CA LEU A 51 -8.12 -2.57 -20.71
C LEU A 51 -8.35 -4.08 -20.61
N THR A 52 -8.67 -4.74 -21.72
CA THR A 52 -9.07 -6.16 -21.72
C THR A 52 -8.08 -7.08 -22.45
N LYS A 53 -7.10 -6.53 -23.18
CA LYS A 53 -6.14 -7.34 -23.94
C LYS A 53 -4.96 -7.71 -23.07
N LYS A 54 -4.34 -8.88 -23.33
CA LYS A 54 -3.11 -9.30 -22.64
C LYS A 54 -1.97 -8.27 -22.78
N SER A 55 -1.87 -7.60 -23.93
CA SER A 55 -0.90 -6.52 -24.15
C SER A 55 -1.13 -5.29 -23.27
N ASP A 56 -2.37 -5.10 -22.81
CA ASP A 56 -2.72 -3.95 -21.97
C ASP A 56 -2.24 -4.15 -20.54
N LEU A 57 -2.11 -5.39 -20.07
CA LEU A 57 -1.54 -5.69 -18.75
C LEU A 57 -0.12 -5.14 -18.62
N LYS A 58 0.72 -5.34 -19.64
CA LYS A 58 2.09 -4.82 -19.63
C LYS A 58 2.10 -3.29 -19.57
N LYS A 59 1.28 -2.64 -20.41
CA LYS A 59 1.16 -1.17 -20.43
C LYS A 59 0.62 -0.63 -19.12
N PHE A 60 -0.37 -1.31 -18.53
CA PHE A 60 -0.93 -0.97 -17.23
C PHE A 60 0.15 -1.06 -16.14
N ALA A 61 0.90 -2.16 -16.10
CA ALA A 61 1.95 -2.36 -15.11
C ALA A 61 3.06 -1.30 -15.22
N GLU A 62 3.56 -1.03 -16.43
CA GLU A 62 4.60 -0.02 -16.66
C GLU A 62 4.14 1.40 -16.26
N LYS A 63 2.85 1.70 -16.48
CA LYS A 63 2.28 3.02 -16.22
C LYS A 63 1.92 3.23 -14.75
N TYR A 64 1.26 2.25 -14.11
CA TYR A 64 0.59 2.44 -12.82
C TYR A 64 1.20 1.68 -11.65
N LEU A 65 2.11 0.73 -11.90
CA LEU A 65 2.67 -0.12 -10.84
C LEU A 65 4.15 0.15 -10.60
N LYS A 66 4.57 0.00 -9.36
CA LYS A 66 5.98 -0.12 -8.95
C LYS A 66 6.21 -1.45 -8.25
N VAL A 67 7.43 -1.96 -8.34
CA VAL A 67 7.85 -3.13 -7.54
C VAL A 67 8.21 -2.64 -6.15
N VAL A 68 7.62 -3.25 -5.14
CA VAL A 68 7.96 -3.03 -3.73
C VAL A 68 8.70 -4.26 -3.23
N ASN A 69 9.95 -4.06 -2.82
CA ASN A 69 10.78 -5.10 -2.21
C ASN A 69 11.03 -4.67 -0.77
N ASP A 70 10.28 -5.23 0.17
CA ASP A 70 10.31 -4.79 1.55
C ASP A 70 10.50 -5.98 2.50
N SER A 71 10.87 -5.67 3.73
CA SER A 71 11.08 -6.65 4.77
C SER A 71 10.75 -6.10 6.15
N PHE A 72 10.12 -6.92 6.98
CA PHE A 72 9.89 -6.60 8.38
C PHE A 72 10.43 -7.70 9.27
N PHE A 73 10.88 -7.32 10.46
CA PHE A 73 11.23 -8.26 11.51
C PHE A 73 10.01 -8.48 12.39
N TRP A 74 9.67 -9.75 12.64
CA TRP A 74 8.62 -10.11 13.56
C TRP A 74 9.07 -11.23 14.48
N LYS A 75 8.86 -11.02 15.78
CA LYS A 75 9.06 -12.03 16.82
C LYS A 75 7.71 -12.32 17.45
N GLU A 76 7.14 -13.46 17.09
CA GLU A 76 5.88 -13.93 17.68
C GLU A 76 6.00 -14.02 19.21
N PRO A 77 4.94 -13.67 19.96
CA PRO A 77 4.94 -13.83 21.41
C PRO A 77 5.29 -15.27 21.83
N GLY A 78 6.28 -15.43 22.70
CA GLY A 78 6.75 -16.74 23.16
C GLY A 78 7.78 -17.43 22.26
N ALA A 79 8.11 -16.89 21.08
CA ALA A 79 9.15 -17.46 20.23
C ALA A 79 10.56 -17.23 20.80
N GLU A 80 11.44 -18.24 20.74
CA GLU A 80 12.84 -18.10 21.15
C GLU A 80 13.61 -17.10 20.27
N ARG A 81 13.33 -17.11 18.96
CA ARG A 81 13.97 -16.24 17.96
C ARG A 81 12.93 -15.58 17.07
N GLY A 82 13.17 -14.30 16.75
CA GLY A 82 12.39 -13.62 15.71
C GLY A 82 12.85 -13.98 14.30
N LYS A 83 12.04 -13.63 13.31
CA LYS A 83 12.30 -13.89 11.89
C LYS A 83 12.20 -12.58 11.11
N THR A 84 13.00 -12.46 10.05
CA THR A 84 12.84 -11.40 9.06
C THR A 84 12.01 -11.94 7.90
N TYR A 85 10.87 -11.33 7.67
CA TYR A 85 9.97 -11.62 6.55
C TYR A 85 10.37 -10.69 5.41
N ARG A 86 10.60 -11.26 4.23
CA ARG A 86 10.88 -10.49 3.01
C ARG A 86 9.77 -10.79 2.03
N PHE A 87 9.25 -9.76 1.38
CA PHE A 87 8.21 -9.93 0.40
C PHE A 87 8.45 -9.01 -0.79
N LYS A 88 8.07 -9.53 -1.95
CA LYS A 88 8.08 -8.80 -3.21
C LYS A 88 6.65 -8.66 -3.65
N ASN A 89 6.18 -7.43 -3.72
CA ASN A 89 4.82 -7.13 -4.12
C ASN A 89 4.83 -5.99 -5.15
N VAL A 90 3.65 -5.60 -5.60
CA VAL A 90 3.46 -4.40 -6.41
C VAL A 90 2.60 -3.42 -5.64
N GLY A 91 2.88 -2.14 -5.86
CA GLY A 91 2.07 -1.04 -5.32
C GLY A 91 1.82 0.02 -6.38
N PHE A 92 0.97 1.00 -6.07
CA PHE A 92 0.76 2.13 -6.97
C PHE A 92 2.06 2.91 -7.21
N LYS A 93 2.29 3.27 -8.47
CA LYS A 93 3.37 4.15 -8.87
C LYS A 93 2.93 5.59 -8.76
N PHE A 94 3.67 6.36 -7.98
CA PHE A 94 3.51 7.80 -7.85
C PHE A 94 4.41 8.49 -8.88
N THR A 95 3.97 9.62 -9.41
CA THR A 95 4.59 10.33 -10.52
C THR A 95 4.50 11.85 -10.31
N GLY A 96 5.27 12.61 -11.09
CA GLY A 96 5.29 14.08 -10.98
C GLY A 96 6.18 14.60 -9.86
N GLU A 97 6.30 15.92 -9.75
CA GLU A 97 7.14 16.59 -8.73
C GLU A 97 6.53 16.46 -7.33
N ASP A 98 5.20 16.48 -7.24
CA ASP A 98 4.46 16.30 -5.98
C ASP A 98 4.24 14.82 -5.61
N GLU A 99 4.89 13.91 -6.33
CA GLU A 99 4.83 12.47 -6.06
C GLU A 99 3.39 11.98 -5.89
N TYR A 100 2.52 12.26 -6.86
CA TYR A 100 1.09 11.95 -6.75
C TYR A 100 0.73 10.63 -7.45
N CYS A 101 -0.27 9.93 -6.91
CA CYS A 101 -0.88 8.78 -7.55
C CYS A 101 -1.74 9.24 -8.74
N GLN A 102 -1.56 8.63 -9.92
CA GLN A 102 -2.30 8.98 -11.14
C GLN A 102 -3.84 8.79 -11.05
N PHE A 103 -4.32 8.12 -10.00
CA PHE A 103 -5.75 7.94 -9.73
C PHE A 103 -6.34 9.00 -8.80
N LEU A 104 -5.53 9.95 -8.32
CA LEU A 104 -5.99 11.09 -7.52
C LEU A 104 -6.66 12.13 -8.42
N GLN A 105 -7.94 12.40 -8.21
CA GLN A 105 -8.70 13.46 -8.88
C GLN A 105 -9.50 14.22 -7.83
N GLU A 106 -9.35 15.54 -7.76
CA GLU A 106 -10.10 16.40 -6.81
C GLU A 106 -10.04 15.88 -5.35
N ASN A 107 -8.85 15.48 -4.88
CA ASN A 107 -8.60 14.85 -3.56
C ASN A 107 -9.32 13.50 -3.31
N ARG A 108 -9.95 12.94 -4.34
CA ARG A 108 -10.61 11.64 -4.32
C ARG A 108 -9.78 10.59 -5.07
N CYS A 109 -9.62 9.43 -4.45
CA CYS A 109 -9.05 8.28 -5.13
C CYS A 109 -10.12 7.65 -6.02
N THR A 110 -9.96 7.78 -7.34
CA THR A 110 -10.92 7.24 -8.33
C THR A 110 -11.04 5.72 -8.27
N VAL A 111 -10.05 5.03 -7.70
CA VAL A 111 -10.09 3.57 -7.56
C VAL A 111 -10.96 3.08 -6.41
N HIS A 112 -11.43 3.94 -5.49
CA HIS A 112 -12.30 3.51 -4.39
C HIS A 112 -13.58 2.81 -4.87
N GLU A 113 -14.08 3.16 -6.05
CA GLU A 113 -15.27 2.56 -6.64
C GLU A 113 -15.07 1.09 -7.01
N VAL A 114 -13.82 0.67 -7.23
CA VAL A 114 -13.46 -0.67 -7.69
C VAL A 114 -12.52 -1.42 -6.72
N ARG A 115 -11.93 -0.71 -5.75
CA ARG A 115 -11.11 -1.20 -4.65
C ARG A 115 -11.47 -0.43 -3.36
N PRO A 116 -12.60 -0.74 -2.73
CA PRO A 116 -13.07 -0.01 -1.54
C PRO A 116 -12.25 -0.27 -0.26
N PHE A 117 -11.39 -1.29 -0.24
CA PHE A 117 -10.59 -1.71 0.92
C PHE A 117 -9.17 -2.03 0.46
#